data_AF-A0A177HGF7-F1
#
_entry.id   AF-A0A177HGF7-F1
#
_cell.length_a   1.000
_cell.length_b   1.000
_cell.length_c   1.000
_cell.angle_alpha   90.00
_cell.angle_beta   90.00
_cell.angle_gamma   90.00
#
_symmetry.space_group_name_H-M   'P 1'
#
loop_
_entity.id
_entity.type
_entity.pdbx_description
1 polymer ?
#
loop_
_entity_poly.entity_id
_entity_poly.type
_entity_poly.pdbx_seq_one_letter_code
_entity_poly.pdbx_strand_id
1 'polypeptide(L)'
;MTYEQRKQERQALIDHLMNQDWNVFGTLKFVNGRAIGRSSADKLLRSYWNRIDRMFFGKAAERQNMRVPRWCFAHEGSDHENYHVHFVMKSAPNNTESMCCLLNAVWAQHHTQTAPLAKNWIMPVQDRAAVASYVTHEYWRMGSDTILDKLSWTVEQSYHLTDHALDEHYTQQQAQRIQRAASPLWLRQAQQALDDQKAAYEACSDLQMMERG
;
A
#
# COMPACT_ATOMS: atom_id res chain seq x y z
N MET A 1 -10.77 -11.99 -24.23
CA MET A 1 -9.87 -12.76 -23.35
C MET A 1 -10.68 -13.86 -22.70
N THR A 2 -10.25 -15.12 -22.79
CA THR A 2 -11.00 -16.26 -22.24
C THR A 2 -10.81 -16.38 -20.73
N TYR A 3 -11.71 -17.10 -20.05
CA TYR A 3 -11.58 -17.40 -18.62
C TYR A 3 -10.24 -18.11 -18.30
N GLU A 4 -9.85 -19.07 -19.14
CA GLU A 4 -8.58 -19.79 -18.98
C GLU A 4 -7.35 -18.88 -19.16
N GLN A 5 -7.40 -17.91 -20.10
CA GLN A 5 -6.34 -16.90 -20.23
C GLN A 5 -6.20 -16.07 -18.96
N ARG A 6 -7.31 -15.55 -18.41
CA ARG A 6 -7.28 -14.77 -17.16
C ARG A 6 -6.76 -15.57 -15.97
N LYS A 7 -7.07 -16.87 -15.91
CA LYS A 7 -6.57 -17.76 -14.87
C LYS A 7 -5.05 -17.94 -14.97
N GLN A 8 -4.53 -18.15 -16.18
CA GLN A 8 -3.08 -18.26 -16.43
C GLN A 8 -2.35 -16.96 -16.12
N GLU A 9 -2.87 -15.81 -16.57
CA GLU A 9 -2.30 -14.49 -16.29
C GLU A 9 -2.31 -14.17 -14.79
N ARG A 10 -3.41 -14.47 -14.08
CA ARG A 10 -3.47 -14.31 -12.62
C ARG A 10 -2.43 -15.18 -11.91
N GLN A 11 -2.24 -16.43 -12.35
CA GLN A 11 -1.22 -17.29 -11.76
C GLN A 11 0.19 -16.73 -11.99
N ALA A 12 0.49 -16.27 -13.20
CA ALA A 12 1.77 -15.63 -13.50
C ALA A 12 2.00 -14.36 -12.66
N LEU A 13 0.95 -13.58 -12.39
CA LEU A 13 1.01 -12.43 -11.50
C LEU A 13 1.30 -12.82 -10.04
N ILE A 14 0.64 -13.87 -9.54
CA ILE A 14 0.92 -14.43 -8.20
C ILE A 14 2.37 -14.89 -8.11
N ASP A 15 2.84 -15.66 -9.10
CA ASP A 15 4.21 -16.17 -9.14
C ASP A 15 5.22 -15.03 -9.18
N HIS A 16 4.95 -13.98 -9.98
CA HIS A 16 5.76 -12.77 -10.02
C HIS A 16 5.86 -12.12 -8.63
N LEU A 17 4.74 -11.92 -7.93
CA LEU A 17 4.74 -11.35 -6.58
C LEU A 17 5.49 -12.24 -5.57
N MET A 18 5.34 -13.56 -5.65
CA MET A 18 6.04 -14.47 -4.74
C MET A 18 7.57 -14.42 -4.91
N ASN A 19 8.05 -14.06 -6.10
CA ASN A 19 9.48 -13.85 -6.37
C ASN A 19 10.02 -12.49 -5.87
N GLN A 20 9.17 -11.59 -5.39
CA GLN A 20 9.57 -10.29 -4.85
C GLN A 20 9.70 -10.35 -3.32
N ASP A 21 10.63 -9.61 -2.72
CA ASP A 21 10.73 -9.50 -1.27
C ASP A 21 9.85 -8.34 -0.77
N TRP A 22 8.67 -8.64 -0.24
CA TRP A 22 7.76 -7.68 0.38
C TRP A 22 7.25 -8.22 1.72
N ASN A 23 6.98 -7.32 2.65
CA ASN A 23 6.61 -7.66 4.03
C ASN A 23 5.54 -6.73 4.63
N VAL A 24 5.02 -5.78 3.84
CA VAL A 24 3.89 -4.93 4.20
C VAL A 24 2.76 -5.18 3.20
N PHE A 25 1.56 -5.33 3.72
CA PHE A 25 0.32 -5.33 2.97
C PHE A 25 -0.55 -4.16 3.45
N GLY A 26 -1.33 -3.57 2.56
CA GLY A 26 -2.32 -2.60 2.97
C GLY A 26 -3.52 -2.48 2.04
N THR A 27 -4.60 -1.94 2.59
CA THR A 27 -5.86 -1.61 1.95
C THR A 27 -6.11 -0.12 2.16
N LEU A 28 -6.08 0.65 1.08
CA LEU A 28 -6.39 2.08 1.04
C LEU A 28 -7.87 2.26 0.70
N LYS A 29 -8.69 2.45 1.74
CA LYS A 29 -10.13 2.70 1.60
C LYS A 29 -10.46 4.18 1.63
N PHE A 30 -11.56 4.53 1.00
CA PHE A 30 -12.18 5.85 1.12
C PHE A 30 -13.30 5.83 2.15
N VAL A 31 -13.63 6.99 2.75
CA VAL A 31 -14.75 7.12 3.71
C VAL A 31 -16.05 6.58 3.14
N ASN A 32 -16.28 6.85 1.85
CA ASN A 32 -17.35 6.25 1.09
C ASN A 32 -16.83 5.86 -0.31
N GLY A 33 -16.40 4.60 -0.44
CA GLY A 33 -15.94 4.03 -1.71
C GLY A 33 -16.98 4.09 -2.84
N ARG A 34 -18.27 4.08 -2.48
CA ARG A 34 -19.41 4.17 -3.42
C ARG A 34 -19.64 5.55 -4.00
N ALA A 35 -19.27 6.60 -3.25
CA ALA A 35 -19.49 7.97 -3.68
C ALA A 35 -18.27 8.59 -4.37
N ILE A 36 -17.08 8.02 -4.19
CA ILE A 36 -15.87 8.59 -4.80
C ILE A 36 -15.74 8.11 -6.25
N GLY A 37 -15.80 9.06 -7.18
CA GLY A 37 -15.53 8.76 -8.59
C GLY A 37 -14.08 8.32 -8.81
N ARG A 38 -13.86 7.39 -9.74
CA ARG A 38 -12.54 6.81 -10.07
C ARG A 38 -11.46 7.85 -10.37
N SER A 39 -11.81 8.96 -11.03
CA SER A 39 -10.88 10.07 -11.30
C SER A 39 -10.43 10.78 -10.02
N SER A 40 -11.34 11.01 -9.07
CA SER A 40 -11.01 11.60 -7.77
C SER A 40 -10.18 10.64 -6.93
N ALA A 41 -10.53 9.35 -6.94
CA ALA A 41 -9.77 8.31 -6.26
C ALA A 41 -8.33 8.20 -6.78
N ASP A 42 -8.13 8.15 -8.10
CA ASP A 42 -6.79 8.12 -8.73
C ASP A 42 -5.96 9.36 -8.34
N LYS A 43 -6.56 10.56 -8.36
CA LYS A 43 -5.86 11.78 -7.91
C LYS A 43 -5.43 11.71 -6.45
N LEU A 44 -6.30 11.24 -5.54
CA LEU A 44 -5.97 11.09 -4.12
C LEU A 44 -4.89 10.04 -3.89
N LEU A 45 -4.98 8.89 -4.56
CA LEU A 45 -3.98 7.82 -4.46
C LEU A 45 -2.61 8.27 -4.98
N ARG A 46 -2.56 8.95 -6.13
CA ARG A 46 -1.32 9.57 -6.64
C ARG A 46 -0.75 10.57 -5.64
N SER A 47 -1.59 11.44 -5.11
CA SER A 47 -1.18 12.44 -4.12
C SER A 47 -0.62 11.79 -2.84
N TYR A 48 -1.28 10.74 -2.34
CA TYR A 48 -0.83 9.97 -1.19
C TYR A 48 0.55 9.36 -1.44
N TRP A 49 0.70 8.62 -2.54
CA TRP A 49 1.96 7.96 -2.85
C TRP A 49 3.08 8.96 -3.11
N ASN A 50 2.83 10.05 -3.83
CA ASN A 50 3.80 11.14 -4.00
C ASN A 50 4.24 11.75 -2.66
N ARG A 51 3.32 11.85 -1.69
CA ARG A 51 3.64 12.31 -0.33
C ARG A 51 4.56 11.31 0.37
N ILE A 52 4.27 10.01 0.30
CA ILE A 52 5.14 8.95 0.83
C ILE A 52 6.52 9.03 0.16
N ASP A 53 6.59 9.07 -1.17
CA ASP A 53 7.86 9.12 -1.90
C ASP A 53 8.72 10.33 -1.47
N ARG A 54 8.11 11.49 -1.26
CA ARG A 54 8.82 12.68 -0.74
C ARG A 54 9.28 12.53 0.72
N MET A 55 8.57 11.79 1.56
CA MET A 55 9.06 11.51 2.92
C MET A 55 10.34 10.70 2.88
N PHE A 56 10.40 9.68 2.01
CA PHE A 56 11.57 8.81 1.87
C PHE A 56 12.71 9.53 1.17
N PHE A 57 12.46 10.11 -0.01
CA PHE A 57 13.52 10.59 -0.89
C PHE A 57 13.68 12.12 -0.97
N GLY A 58 12.84 12.89 -0.27
CA GLY A 58 12.87 14.35 -0.32
C GLY A 58 12.69 14.88 -1.74
N LYS A 59 13.56 15.81 -2.15
CA LYS A 59 13.55 16.37 -3.52
C LYS A 59 13.95 15.35 -4.60
N ALA A 60 14.65 14.27 -4.24
CA ALA A 60 15.04 13.24 -5.20
C ALA A 60 13.84 12.45 -5.72
N ALA A 61 12.75 12.36 -4.94
CA ALA A 61 11.48 11.83 -5.44
C ALA A 61 11.07 12.54 -6.73
N GLU A 62 11.08 13.87 -6.76
CA GLU A 62 10.67 14.61 -7.96
C GLU A 62 11.78 14.70 -9.01
N ARG A 63 13.01 15.05 -8.60
CA ARG A 63 14.11 15.34 -9.52
C ARG A 63 14.70 14.11 -10.20
N GLN A 64 14.62 12.96 -9.54
CA GLN A 64 15.21 11.71 -10.00
C GLN A 64 14.16 10.61 -10.15
N ASN A 65 12.87 10.97 -10.04
CA ASN A 65 11.76 10.05 -10.10
C ASN A 65 11.88 8.87 -9.10
N MET A 66 12.53 9.09 -7.95
CA MET A 66 12.66 8.04 -6.92
C MET A 66 11.30 7.76 -6.29
N ARG A 67 10.95 6.49 -6.19
CA ARG A 67 9.69 6.02 -5.61
C ARG A 67 9.96 4.83 -4.71
N VAL A 68 9.14 4.69 -3.69
CA VAL A 68 9.18 3.52 -2.83
C VAL A 68 8.60 2.33 -3.62
N PRO A 69 9.35 1.23 -3.80
CA PRO A 69 8.87 0.07 -4.53
C PRO A 69 7.59 -0.49 -3.93
N ARG A 70 6.58 -0.71 -4.78
CA ARG A 70 5.24 -1.14 -4.38
C ARG A 70 4.47 -1.68 -5.58
N TRP A 71 3.52 -2.56 -5.32
CA TRP A 71 2.52 -3.01 -6.30
C TRP A 71 1.13 -2.67 -5.78
N CYS A 72 0.31 -2.02 -6.61
CA CYS A 72 -1.01 -1.53 -6.25
C CYS A 72 -2.08 -2.23 -7.10
N PHE A 73 -3.18 -2.66 -6.46
CA PHE A 73 -4.25 -3.45 -7.05
C PHE A 73 -5.61 -2.80 -6.80
N ALA A 74 -6.37 -2.53 -7.86
CA ALA A 74 -7.72 -1.99 -7.79
C ALA A 74 -8.74 -3.07 -7.50
N HIS A 75 -9.60 -2.82 -6.50
CA HIS A 75 -10.74 -3.65 -6.16
C HIS A 75 -12.00 -2.77 -6.16
N GLU A 76 -13.12 -3.30 -6.66
CA GLU A 76 -14.38 -2.55 -6.79
C GLU A 76 -15.53 -3.15 -5.95
N GLY A 77 -15.27 -4.24 -5.22
CA GLY A 77 -16.31 -4.98 -4.50
C GLY A 77 -17.30 -5.69 -5.45
N SER A 78 -18.23 -6.47 -4.89
CA SER A 78 -19.11 -7.34 -5.68
C SER A 78 -20.07 -6.60 -6.62
N ASP A 79 -20.39 -5.33 -6.34
CA ASP A 79 -21.34 -4.51 -7.10
C ASP A 79 -20.69 -3.36 -7.90
N HIS A 80 -19.36 -3.33 -8.00
CA HIS A 80 -18.57 -2.31 -8.70
C HIS A 80 -18.61 -0.91 -8.09
N GLU A 81 -19.27 -0.73 -6.97
CA GLU A 81 -19.39 0.59 -6.37
C GLU A 81 -18.33 0.83 -5.31
N ASN A 82 -17.72 -0.20 -4.71
CA ASN A 82 -16.78 0.03 -3.61
C ASN A 82 -15.33 0.07 -4.09
N TYR A 83 -14.93 1.17 -4.73
CA TYR A 83 -13.55 1.32 -5.18
C TYR A 83 -12.58 1.48 -4.00
N HIS A 84 -11.57 0.62 -3.95
CA HIS A 84 -10.46 0.67 -3.00
C HIS A 84 -9.20 0.07 -3.62
N VAL A 85 -8.05 0.29 -2.99
CA VAL A 85 -6.77 -0.19 -3.51
C VAL A 85 -6.06 -1.02 -2.46
N HIS A 86 -5.66 -2.22 -2.84
CA HIS A 86 -4.69 -2.99 -2.08
C HIS A 86 -3.28 -2.69 -2.56
N PHE A 87 -2.29 -2.84 -1.69
CA PHE A 87 -0.89 -2.79 -2.08
C PHE A 87 -0.03 -3.76 -1.29
N VAL A 88 1.09 -4.14 -1.89
CA VAL A 88 2.20 -4.80 -1.20
C VAL A 88 3.49 -4.03 -1.42
N MET A 89 4.36 -3.98 -0.41
CA MET A 89 5.64 -3.29 -0.50
C MET A 89 6.68 -3.86 0.45
N LYS A 90 7.95 -3.52 0.19
CA LYS A 90 9.07 -3.80 1.09
C LYS A 90 9.27 -2.63 2.05
N SER A 91 9.35 -2.94 3.34
CA SER A 91 9.90 -2.04 4.35
C SER A 91 11.39 -2.31 4.58
N ALA A 92 12.09 -1.32 5.13
CA ALA A 92 13.46 -1.51 5.59
C ALA A 92 13.52 -2.59 6.69
N PRO A 93 14.64 -3.35 6.81
CA PRO A 93 14.80 -4.35 7.86
C PRO A 93 14.48 -3.80 9.26
N ASN A 94 13.82 -4.60 10.09
CA ASN A 94 13.43 -4.27 11.47
C ASN A 94 12.51 -3.04 11.61
N ASN A 95 11.87 -2.58 10.53
CA ASN A 95 11.04 -1.38 10.52
C ASN A 95 9.63 -1.61 9.94
N THR A 96 9.18 -2.86 9.86
CA THR A 96 7.90 -3.21 9.23
C THR A 96 6.71 -2.57 9.97
N GLU A 97 6.65 -2.71 11.29
CA GLU A 97 5.53 -2.16 12.07
C GLU A 97 5.50 -0.63 12.05
N SER A 98 6.65 0.03 12.20
CA SER A 98 6.67 1.49 12.15
C SER A 98 6.39 2.02 10.73
N MET A 99 6.77 1.28 9.68
CA MET A 99 6.32 1.55 8.32
C MET A 99 4.79 1.47 8.22
N CYS A 100 4.18 0.39 8.70
CA CYS A 100 2.72 0.24 8.71
C CYS A 100 2.04 1.40 9.47
N CYS A 101 2.56 1.77 10.64
CA CYS A 101 2.05 2.90 11.42
C CYS A 101 2.17 4.23 10.66
N LEU A 102 3.31 4.48 10.01
CA LEU A 102 3.51 5.68 9.20
C LEU A 102 2.50 5.75 8.05
N LEU A 103 2.36 4.67 7.29
CA LEU A 103 1.46 4.61 6.14
C LEU A 103 0.00 4.79 6.57
N ASN A 104 -0.42 4.15 7.67
CA ASN A 104 -1.76 4.30 8.26
C ASN A 104 -2.02 5.75 8.69
N ALA A 105 -1.10 6.33 9.48
CA ALA A 105 -1.22 7.69 9.97
C ALA A 105 -1.32 8.69 8.81
N VAL A 106 -0.46 8.54 7.80
CA VAL A 106 -0.45 9.46 6.66
C VAL A 106 -1.71 9.30 5.82
N TRP A 107 -2.24 8.09 5.63
CA TRP A 107 -3.48 7.88 4.87
C TRP A 107 -4.67 8.52 5.58
N ALA A 108 -4.85 8.22 6.87
CA ALA A 108 -5.97 8.72 7.66
C ALA A 108 -6.00 10.25 7.77
N GLN A 109 -4.84 10.91 7.62
CA GLN A 109 -4.70 12.38 7.67
C GLN A 109 -4.55 13.00 6.28
N HIS A 110 -4.60 12.21 5.20
CA HIS A 110 -4.29 12.70 3.85
C HIS A 110 -5.38 13.63 3.32
N HIS A 111 -6.65 13.24 3.48
CA HIS A 111 -7.79 13.95 2.93
C HIS A 111 -9.07 13.58 3.68
N THR A 112 -10.09 14.44 3.65
CA THR A 112 -11.39 14.14 4.29
C THR A 112 -12.15 12.96 3.67
N GLN A 113 -11.71 12.50 2.50
CA GLN A 113 -12.28 11.34 1.79
C GLN A 113 -11.49 10.06 2.03
N THR A 114 -10.31 10.09 2.65
CA THR A 114 -9.57 8.87 3.00
C THR A 114 -10.11 8.27 4.29
N ALA A 115 -10.17 6.94 4.36
CA ALA A 115 -10.73 6.25 5.51
C ALA A 115 -9.95 6.55 6.81
N PRO A 116 -10.64 6.66 7.96
CA PRO A 116 -9.98 6.82 9.25
C PRO A 116 -9.19 5.56 9.65
N LEU A 117 -8.32 5.67 10.65
CA LEU A 117 -7.48 4.57 11.15
C LEU A 117 -8.27 3.29 11.47
N ALA A 118 -9.47 3.43 12.05
CA ALA A 118 -10.32 2.28 12.39
C ALA A 118 -10.81 1.47 11.18
N LYS A 119 -10.75 2.04 9.97
CA LYS A 119 -11.22 1.43 8.72
C LYS A 119 -10.11 1.15 7.71
N ASN A 120 -8.92 1.69 7.96
CA ASN A 120 -7.76 1.50 7.10
C ASN A 120 -6.93 0.33 7.63
N TRP A 121 -6.56 -0.63 6.79
CA TRP A 121 -5.76 -1.78 7.22
C TRP A 121 -4.41 -1.75 6.51
N ILE A 122 -3.34 -1.46 7.23
CA ILE A 122 -1.97 -1.59 6.72
C ILE A 122 -1.17 -2.30 7.79
N MET A 123 -0.67 -3.50 7.50
CA MET A 123 -0.11 -4.40 8.49
C MET A 123 1.10 -5.20 7.95
N PRO A 124 1.95 -5.72 8.85
CA PRO A 124 2.94 -6.72 8.48
C PRO A 124 2.28 -7.94 7.86
N VAL A 125 2.92 -8.50 6.84
CA VAL A 125 2.43 -9.72 6.19
C VAL A 125 2.70 -10.93 7.06
N GLN A 126 1.67 -11.75 7.29
CA GLN A 126 1.78 -13.02 8.00
C GLN A 126 1.92 -14.20 7.03
N ASP A 127 1.08 -14.24 5.99
CA ASP A 127 1.12 -15.25 4.92
C ASP A 127 1.20 -14.57 3.55
N ARG A 128 2.36 -14.70 2.89
CA ARG A 128 2.60 -14.11 1.58
C ARG A 128 1.78 -14.77 0.47
N ALA A 129 1.56 -16.08 0.53
CA ALA A 129 0.79 -16.78 -0.49
C ALA A 129 -0.69 -16.38 -0.42
N ALA A 130 -1.23 -16.30 0.80
CA ALA A 130 -2.60 -15.84 1.02
C ALA A 130 -2.80 -14.39 0.56
N VAL A 131 -1.89 -13.48 0.92
CA VAL A 131 -1.93 -12.08 0.48
C VAL A 131 -1.81 -11.96 -1.05
N ALA A 132 -0.88 -12.67 -1.70
CA ALA A 132 -0.70 -12.62 -3.15
C ALA A 132 -1.95 -13.12 -3.91
N SER A 133 -2.55 -14.22 -3.44
CA SER A 133 -3.81 -14.71 -3.98
C SER A 133 -4.93 -13.68 -3.79
N TYR A 134 -4.99 -13.06 -2.62
CA TYR A 134 -6.03 -12.11 -2.26
C TYR A 134 -5.98 -10.81 -3.07
N VAL A 135 -4.83 -10.14 -3.15
CA VAL A 135 -4.72 -8.85 -3.87
C VAL A 135 -4.96 -8.99 -5.37
N THR A 136 -4.75 -10.19 -5.93
CA THR A 136 -4.96 -10.50 -7.34
C THR A 136 -6.33 -11.10 -7.64
N HIS A 137 -7.22 -11.25 -6.65
CA HIS A 137 -8.46 -12.00 -6.85
C HIS A 137 -9.40 -11.33 -7.85
N GLU A 138 -9.41 -10.00 -7.98
CA GLU A 138 -10.25 -9.28 -8.94
C GLU A 138 -9.82 -9.46 -10.42
N TYR A 139 -8.66 -10.07 -10.66
CA TYR A 139 -8.11 -10.23 -12.02
C TYR A 139 -9.02 -11.08 -12.92
N TRP A 140 -9.77 -12.05 -12.38
CA TRP A 140 -10.71 -12.82 -13.19
C TRP A 140 -11.80 -11.94 -13.82
N ARG A 141 -12.14 -10.81 -13.19
CA ARG A 141 -13.19 -9.87 -13.61
C ARG A 141 -12.62 -8.69 -14.37
N MET A 142 -11.62 -8.01 -13.81
CA MET A 142 -11.06 -6.77 -14.34
C MET A 142 -9.87 -7.01 -15.30
N GLY A 143 -9.26 -8.21 -15.29
CA GLY A 143 -8.06 -8.48 -16.07
C GLY A 143 -6.91 -7.55 -15.67
N SER A 144 -6.18 -7.04 -16.65
CA SER A 144 -5.06 -6.12 -16.43
C SER A 144 -5.43 -4.85 -15.67
N ASP A 145 -6.70 -4.41 -15.71
CA ASP A 145 -7.17 -3.23 -14.96
C ASP A 145 -7.12 -3.43 -13.44
N THR A 146 -6.96 -4.67 -12.95
CA THR A 146 -6.66 -4.94 -11.54
C THR A 146 -5.33 -4.32 -11.15
N ILE A 147 -4.33 -4.27 -12.02
CA ILE A 147 -3.00 -3.73 -11.70
C ILE A 147 -3.00 -2.22 -11.98
N LEU A 148 -2.63 -1.43 -10.97
CA LEU A 148 -2.50 0.01 -11.10
C LEU A 148 -1.05 0.36 -11.46
N ASP A 149 -0.68 0.18 -12.72
CA ASP A 149 0.70 0.39 -13.22
C ASP A 149 1.24 1.78 -12.88
N LYS A 150 0.38 2.81 -12.97
CA LYS A 150 0.78 4.20 -12.70
C LYS A 150 1.01 4.50 -11.21
N LEU A 151 0.58 3.61 -10.31
CA LEU A 151 0.79 3.71 -8.86
C LEU A 151 1.83 2.71 -8.37
N SER A 152 2.08 1.64 -9.14
CA SER A 152 3.08 0.62 -8.87
C SER A 152 4.46 1.11 -9.30
N TRP A 153 5.49 0.59 -8.64
CA TRP A 153 6.87 0.93 -8.92
C TRP A 153 7.77 -0.25 -8.55
N THR A 154 8.56 -0.74 -9.51
CA THR A 154 9.41 -1.92 -9.27
C THR A 154 10.76 -1.51 -8.69
N VAL A 155 11.39 -2.45 -8.00
CA VAL A 155 12.73 -2.27 -7.42
C VAL A 155 13.75 -1.87 -8.49
N GLU A 156 13.70 -2.51 -9.67
CA GLU A 156 14.55 -2.17 -10.82
C GLU A 156 14.41 -0.70 -11.26
N GLN A 157 13.21 -0.13 -11.19
CA GLN A 157 12.95 1.27 -11.50
C GLN A 157 13.47 2.22 -10.40
N SER A 158 13.58 1.76 -9.15
CA SER A 158 14.15 2.54 -8.04
C SER A 158 15.67 2.47 -7.96
N TYR A 159 16.29 1.37 -8.42
CA TYR A 159 17.72 1.08 -8.23
C TYR A 159 18.65 1.80 -9.21
N HIS A 160 18.13 2.46 -10.25
CA HIS A 160 18.98 3.11 -11.25
C HIS A 160 19.78 4.33 -10.75
N LEU A 161 19.69 4.76 -9.49
CA LEU A 161 20.33 6.02 -9.06
C LEU A 161 20.90 6.13 -7.62
N THR A 162 21.20 5.08 -6.85
CA THR A 162 22.03 5.32 -5.64
C THR A 162 22.87 4.13 -5.15
N ASP A 163 24.19 4.28 -5.32
CA ASP A 163 25.26 3.70 -4.49
C ASP A 163 25.47 4.52 -3.19
N HIS A 164 24.42 5.23 -2.74
CA HIS A 164 24.49 6.28 -1.70
C HIS A 164 23.55 6.05 -0.52
N ALA A 165 23.00 4.84 -0.35
CA ALA A 165 22.06 4.53 0.73
C ALA A 165 22.72 4.20 2.09
N LEU A 166 23.93 4.70 2.34
CA LEU A 166 24.69 4.49 3.59
C LEU A 166 25.31 5.79 4.15
N ASP A 167 24.69 6.94 3.91
CA ASP A 167 25.06 8.17 4.61
C ASP A 167 24.11 8.39 5.81
N GLU A 168 24.64 8.40 7.03
CA GLU A 168 23.90 8.70 8.27
C GLU A 168 23.10 10.00 8.15
N HIS A 169 23.62 10.98 7.40
CA HIS A 169 22.96 12.25 7.17
C HIS A 169 21.67 12.11 6.35
N TYR A 170 21.63 11.19 5.37
CA TYR A 170 20.41 10.93 4.60
C TYR A 170 19.32 10.31 5.49
N THR A 171 19.71 9.36 6.34
CA THR A 171 18.83 8.72 7.33
C THR A 171 18.26 9.74 8.32
N GLN A 172 19.09 10.66 8.82
CA GLN A 172 18.63 11.74 9.71
C GLN A 172 17.63 12.68 9.01
N GLN A 173 17.92 13.09 7.78
CA GLN A 173 16.98 13.93 7.03
C GLN A 173 15.66 13.21 6.72
N GLN A 174 15.71 11.91 6.43
CA GLN A 174 14.51 11.09 6.25
C GLN A 174 13.69 11.05 7.54
N ALA A 175 14.31 10.78 8.69
CA ALA A 175 13.65 10.76 9.98
C ALA A 175 12.97 12.11 10.30
N GLN A 176 13.66 13.23 10.02
CA GLN A 176 13.08 14.57 10.18
C GLN A 176 11.87 14.80 9.27
N ARG A 177 11.91 14.35 8.01
CA ARG A 177 10.77 14.44 7.09
C ARG A 177 9.59 13.62 7.59
N ILE A 178 9.84 12.41 8.06
CA ILE A 178 8.81 11.52 8.64
C ILE A 178 8.17 12.18 9.86
N GLN A 179 8.96 12.68 10.81
CA GLN A 179 8.47 13.32 12.03
C GLN A 179 7.62 14.58 11.73
N ARG A 180 7.98 15.35 10.69
CA ARG A 180 7.17 16.50 10.23
C ARG A 180 5.87 16.08 9.57
N ALA A 181 5.87 14.94 8.87
CA ALA A 181 4.74 14.50 8.07
C ALA A 181 3.72 13.67 8.85
N ALA A 182 4.15 13.01 9.93
CA ALA A 182 3.32 12.26 10.87
C ALA A 182 3.73 12.60 12.30
N SER A 183 2.83 13.27 13.04
CA SER A 183 3.12 13.67 14.42
C SER A 183 3.29 12.44 15.34
N PRO A 184 4.06 12.54 16.45
CA PRO A 184 4.16 11.46 17.42
C PRO A 184 2.82 11.01 18.01
N LEU A 185 1.82 11.91 18.08
CA LEU A 185 0.47 11.55 18.49
C LEU A 185 -0.22 10.65 17.45
N TRP A 186 -0.13 11.01 16.18
CA TRP A 186 -0.73 10.22 15.09
C TRP A 186 -0.06 8.86 14.95
N LEU A 187 1.27 8.78 15.11
CA LEU A 187 2.00 7.52 15.08
C LEU A 187 1.58 6.59 16.24
N ARG A 188 1.38 7.12 17.45
CA ARG A 188 0.85 6.33 18.58
C ARG A 188 -0.58 5.84 18.32
N GLN A 189 -1.44 6.68 17.75
CA GLN A 189 -2.80 6.26 17.37
C GLN A 189 -2.79 5.19 16.29
N ALA A 190 -1.89 5.31 15.31
CA ALA A 190 -1.72 4.30 14.26
C ALA A 190 -1.15 2.99 14.81
N GLN A 191 -0.26 3.04 15.80
CA GLN A 191 0.22 1.84 16.51
C GLN A 191 -0.92 1.13 17.24
N GLN A 192 -1.74 1.87 17.99
CA GLN A 192 -2.91 1.27 18.66
C GLN A 192 -3.85 0.61 17.65
N ALA A 193 -4.15 1.30 16.54
CA ALA A 193 -5.00 0.74 15.49
C ALA A 193 -4.38 -0.52 14.86
N LEU A 194 -3.05 -0.54 14.66
CA LEU A 194 -2.34 -1.72 14.15
C LEU A 194 -2.41 -2.90 15.12
N ASP A 195 -2.27 -2.64 16.42
CA ASP A 195 -2.35 -3.69 17.45
C ASP A 195 -3.76 -4.30 17.50
N ASP A 196 -4.80 -3.45 17.43
CA ASP A 196 -6.20 -3.90 17.35
C ASP A 196 -6.45 -4.75 16.08
N GLN A 197 -5.86 -4.36 14.95
CA GLN A 197 -5.96 -5.10 13.68
C GLN A 197 -5.27 -6.46 13.74
N LYS A 198 -4.07 -6.53 14.35
CA LYS A 198 -3.35 -7.79 14.55
C LYS A 198 -4.18 -8.74 15.42
N ALA A 199 -4.74 -8.25 16.53
CA ALA A 199 -5.60 -9.04 17.40
C ALA A 199 -6.86 -9.56 16.68
N ALA A 200 -7.50 -8.71 15.85
CA ALA A 200 -8.66 -9.13 15.06
C ALA A 200 -8.30 -10.17 13.99
N TYR A 201 -7.15 -10.02 13.33
CA TYR A 201 -6.66 -11.00 12.35
C TYR A 201 -6.35 -12.35 13.01
N GLU A 202 -5.70 -12.37 14.17
CA GLU A 202 -5.40 -13.59 14.92
C GLU A 202 -6.68 -14.31 15.36
N ALA A 203 -7.72 -13.57 15.78
CA ALA A 203 -8.97 -14.14 16.25
C ALA A 203 -9.79 -14.84 15.14
N CYS A 204 -9.71 -14.37 13.90
CA CYS A 204 -10.57 -14.84 12.80
C CYS A 204 -9.81 -15.54 11.66
N SER A 205 -8.49 -15.33 11.53
CA SER A 205 -7.64 -15.86 10.44
C SER A 205 -8.21 -15.67 9.02
N ASP A 206 -9.00 -14.62 8.80
CA ASP A 206 -9.72 -14.38 7.54
C ASP A 206 -9.34 -13.04 6.92
N LEU A 207 -8.77 -13.10 5.70
CA LEU A 207 -8.44 -11.92 4.91
C LEU A 207 -9.69 -11.13 4.48
N GLN A 208 -10.89 -11.73 4.45
CA GLN A 208 -12.13 -11.00 4.12
C GLN A 208 -12.45 -9.89 5.12
N MET A 209 -11.91 -9.93 6.34
CA MET A 209 -12.05 -8.81 7.28
C MET A 209 -11.42 -7.51 6.75
N MET A 210 -10.42 -7.60 5.86
CA MET A 210 -9.79 -6.46 5.18
C MET A 210 -10.79 -5.68 4.31
N GLU A 211 -11.83 -6.35 3.81
CA GLU A 211 -12.89 -5.77 2.97
C GLU A 211 -14.05 -5.17 3.77
N ARG A 212 -14.36 -5.70 4.97
CA ARG A 212 -15.64 -5.47 5.67
C ARG A 212 -15.74 -4.22 6.57
N GLY A 213 -14.72 -3.38 6.65
CA GLY A 213 -14.71 -2.09 7.41
C GLY A 213 -15.00 -0.83 6.62
#